data_AF-A0A3E4SM92-F1
#
_entry.id   AF-A0A3E4SM92-F1
#
_cell.length_a   1.000
_cell.length_b   1.000
_cell.length_c   1.000
_cell.angle_alpha   90.00
_cell.angle_beta   90.00
_cell.angle_gamma   90.00
#
_symmetry.space_group_name_H-M   'P 1'
#
loop_
_entity.id
_entity.type
_entity.pdbx_description
1 polymer ?
#
loop_
_entity_poly.entity_id
_entity_poly.type
_entity_poly.pdbx_seq_one_letter_code
_entity_poly.pdbx_strand_id
1 'polypeptide(L)'
;MNRIFYAFIALMALASCANSYDISGTSNVSTLDGRMLYLKILENNDFKNVDSCDVVHGQFHFQGSVDSMKMANIFMDDDPVLPLVLESGSITVKLDDTQQVVSGTPMNDKLFGFFKKYQQIQNQLRELVHKHDQAIMNGSDMVAVNKHLNEESIRLSEQEDKLITSFVTDNFNNVLGPGVFFLVTMGNQYPMLSPWIEDIMSKATDYFKNDPYVKDYYKKAQENQEIMNGTRDAQSGMQPEMEAAPQVNPDAAPAPTANELAAPTIPEKQEGQE
;
A
#
# COMPACT_ATOMS: atom_id res chain seq x y z
N MET A 1 -2.18 -47.01 -35.31
CA MET A 1 -2.44 -46.62 -33.91
C MET A 1 -1.48 -45.57 -33.33
N ASN A 2 -0.30 -45.30 -33.90
CA ASN A 2 0.66 -44.36 -33.29
C ASN A 2 0.40 -42.86 -33.52
N ARG A 3 -0.47 -42.46 -34.47
CA ARG A 3 -0.72 -41.03 -34.78
C ARG A 3 -1.63 -40.33 -33.75
N ILE A 4 -2.50 -41.08 -33.07
CA ILE A 4 -3.41 -40.55 -32.04
C ILE A 4 -2.65 -40.31 -30.72
N PHE A 5 -1.64 -41.13 -30.43
CA PHE A 5 -0.77 -40.96 -29.25
C PHE A 5 0.08 -39.69 -29.31
N TYR A 6 0.61 -39.32 -30.49
CA TYR A 6 1.36 -38.07 -30.64
C TYR A 6 0.46 -36.82 -30.50
N ALA A 7 -0.82 -36.92 -30.86
CA ALA A 7 -1.78 -35.83 -30.67
C ALA A 7 -2.10 -35.60 -29.17
N PHE A 8 -2.17 -36.66 -28.36
CA PHE A 8 -2.38 -36.55 -26.91
C PHE A 8 -1.15 -36.01 -26.15
N ILE A 9 0.06 -36.38 -26.57
CA ILE A 9 1.31 -35.85 -25.98
C ILE A 9 1.51 -34.37 -26.35
N ALA A 10 1.17 -33.97 -27.58
CA ALA A 10 1.18 -32.56 -27.98
C ALA A 10 0.13 -31.72 -27.24
N LEU A 11 -1.02 -32.30 -26.87
CA LEU A 11 -2.06 -31.61 -26.09
C LEU A 11 -1.64 -31.39 -24.62
N MET A 12 -0.90 -32.33 -24.00
CA MET A 12 -0.37 -32.16 -22.64
C MET A 12 0.79 -31.16 -22.58
N ALA A 13 1.56 -30.98 -23.66
CA ALA A 13 2.61 -29.97 -23.74
C ALA A 13 2.06 -28.53 -23.82
N LEU A 14 0.78 -28.34 -24.19
CA LEU A 14 0.12 -27.04 -24.24
C LEU A 14 -0.53 -26.62 -22.91
N ALA A 15 -0.58 -27.51 -21.91
CA ALA A 15 -1.24 -27.26 -20.63
C ALA A 15 -0.36 -26.56 -19.57
N SER A 16 0.91 -26.26 -19.87
CA SER A 16 1.90 -25.82 -18.86
C SER A 16 2.48 -24.42 -19.09
N CYS A 17 1.69 -23.48 -19.62
CA CYS A 17 2.07 -22.06 -19.67
C CYS A 17 0.95 -21.14 -19.15
N ALA A 18 0.13 -21.61 -18.22
CA ALA A 18 -0.71 -20.68 -17.44
C ALA A 18 0.17 -20.04 -16.37
N ASN A 19 0.40 -18.73 -16.47
CA ASN A 19 0.95 -17.95 -15.37
C ASN A 19 0.00 -18.09 -14.18
N SER A 20 0.50 -18.65 -13.08
CA SER A 20 -0.28 -18.88 -11.87
C SER A 20 0.51 -18.42 -10.67
N TYR A 21 -0.20 -17.96 -9.66
CA TYR A 21 0.36 -17.60 -8.37
C TYR A 21 -0.07 -18.62 -7.32
N ASP A 22 0.78 -18.80 -6.33
CA ASP A 22 0.53 -19.59 -5.14
C ASP A 22 0.96 -18.75 -3.93
N ILE A 23 0.02 -18.29 -3.12
CA ILE A 23 0.28 -17.47 -1.94
C ILE A 23 0.10 -18.33 -0.70
N SER A 24 1.21 -18.74 -0.09
CA SER A 24 1.22 -19.48 1.17
C SER A 24 1.47 -18.53 2.35
N GLY A 25 0.49 -18.43 3.24
CA GLY A 25 0.50 -17.50 4.37
C GLY A 25 0.57 -18.19 5.74
N THR A 26 1.36 -17.62 6.64
CA THR A 26 1.39 -18.01 8.06
C THR A 26 1.18 -16.80 8.95
N SER A 27 0.39 -16.95 10.00
CA SER A 27 0.13 -15.92 10.99
C SER A 27 0.12 -16.46 12.42
N ASN A 28 0.75 -15.70 13.32
CA ASN A 28 0.64 -15.90 14.77
C ASN A 28 -0.31 -14.89 15.42
N VAL A 29 -0.95 -14.03 14.62
CA VAL A 29 -1.89 -13.01 15.10
C VAL A 29 -3.20 -13.69 15.49
N SER A 30 -3.48 -13.74 16.79
CA SER A 30 -4.64 -14.46 17.33
C SER A 30 -6.00 -13.98 16.78
N THR A 31 -6.11 -12.72 16.34
CA THR A 31 -7.36 -12.18 15.78
C THR A 31 -7.65 -12.64 14.36
N LEU A 32 -6.66 -13.21 13.67
CA LEU A 32 -6.81 -13.71 12.29
C LEU A 32 -7.30 -15.17 12.25
N ASP A 33 -7.08 -15.96 13.29
CA ASP A 33 -7.47 -17.37 13.27
C ASP A 33 -8.99 -17.56 13.20
N GLY A 34 -9.44 -18.40 12.27
CA GLY A 34 -10.86 -18.62 11.99
C GLY A 34 -11.57 -17.47 11.25
N ARG A 35 -10.83 -16.47 10.75
CA ARG A 35 -11.38 -15.39 9.93
C ARG A 35 -11.21 -15.67 8.43
N MET A 36 -12.09 -15.05 7.65
CA MET A 36 -11.98 -15.03 6.20
C MET A 36 -11.04 -13.89 5.77
N LEU A 37 -10.07 -14.24 4.92
CA LEU A 37 -9.25 -13.29 4.22
C LEU A 37 -9.72 -13.16 2.78
N TYR A 38 -9.70 -11.95 2.27
CA TYR A 38 -10.07 -11.61 0.90
C TYR A 38 -8.87 -11.04 0.17
N LEU A 39 -8.56 -11.61 -0.99
CA LEU A 39 -7.57 -11.05 -1.90
C LEU A 39 -8.31 -10.09 -2.84
N LYS A 40 -8.00 -8.80 -2.77
CA LYS A 40 -8.65 -7.76 -3.58
C LYS A 40 -7.64 -7.05 -4.48
N ILE A 41 -8.07 -6.65 -5.67
CA ILE A 41 -7.30 -5.79 -6.59
C ILE A 41 -8.02 -4.46 -6.78
N LEU A 42 -7.27 -3.40 -7.05
CA LEU A 42 -7.84 -2.10 -7.35
C LEU A 42 -8.24 -2.04 -8.83
N GLU A 43 -9.53 -1.92 -9.11
CA GLU A 43 -10.09 -1.74 -10.45
C GLU A 43 -11.07 -0.56 -10.46
N ASN A 44 -10.83 0.42 -11.34
CA ASN A 44 -11.61 1.67 -11.42
C ASN A 44 -11.75 2.39 -10.06
N ASN A 45 -10.66 2.42 -9.28
CA ASN A 45 -10.59 2.98 -7.93
C ASN A 45 -11.41 2.25 -6.86
N ASP A 46 -11.96 1.07 -7.17
CA ASP A 46 -12.64 0.22 -6.21
C ASP A 46 -11.84 -1.07 -5.98
N PHE A 47 -11.78 -1.54 -4.74
CA PHE A 47 -11.28 -2.88 -4.46
C PHE A 47 -12.31 -3.93 -4.88
N LYS A 48 -11.90 -4.85 -5.76
CA LYS A 48 -12.71 -6.00 -6.20
C LYS A 48 -12.11 -7.30 -5.70
N ASN A 49 -12.95 -8.19 -5.17
CA ASN A 49 -12.53 -9.50 -4.69
C ASN A 49 -12.09 -10.38 -5.86
N VAL A 50 -10.91 -10.97 -5.74
CA VAL A 50 -10.32 -11.92 -6.69
C VAL A 50 -10.40 -13.34 -6.14
N ASP A 51 -10.11 -13.50 -4.85
CA ASP A 51 -10.11 -14.78 -4.15
C ASP A 51 -10.43 -14.58 -2.67
N SER A 52 -10.74 -15.66 -1.96
CA SER A 52 -11.00 -15.66 -0.52
C SER A 52 -10.62 -17.00 0.09
N CYS A 53 -10.06 -16.99 1.31
CA CYS A 53 -9.76 -18.22 2.04
C CYS A 53 -9.98 -18.04 3.55
N ASP A 54 -10.26 -19.16 4.23
CA ASP A 54 -10.27 -19.23 5.69
C ASP A 54 -8.84 -19.32 6.24
N VAL A 55 -8.61 -18.69 7.39
CA VAL A 55 -7.40 -18.92 8.19
C VAL A 55 -7.64 -20.10 9.13
N VAL A 56 -6.85 -21.16 8.97
CA VAL A 56 -6.97 -22.40 9.76
C VAL A 56 -5.66 -22.68 10.48
N HIS A 57 -5.67 -22.62 11.81
CA HIS A 57 -4.47 -22.75 12.65
C HIS A 57 -3.38 -21.74 12.25
N GLY A 58 -3.79 -20.50 11.99
CA GLY A 58 -2.89 -19.43 11.53
C GLY A 58 -2.32 -19.63 10.12
N GLN A 59 -2.83 -20.56 9.31
CA GLN A 59 -2.38 -20.75 7.93
C GLN A 59 -3.48 -20.38 6.95
N PHE A 60 -3.09 -19.77 5.83
CA PHE A 60 -4.00 -19.41 4.75
C PHE A 60 -3.32 -19.59 3.40
N HIS A 61 -4.12 -19.81 2.34
CA HIS A 61 -3.61 -20.11 1.01
C HIS A 61 -4.53 -19.51 -0.05
N PHE A 62 -3.96 -18.70 -0.95
CA PHE A 62 -4.63 -18.28 -2.18
C PHE A 62 -3.94 -18.90 -3.39
N GLN A 63 -4.71 -19.31 -4.38
CA GLN A 63 -4.16 -19.87 -5.62
C GLN A 63 -5.03 -19.47 -6.81
N GLY A 64 -4.38 -19.02 -7.88
CA GLY A 64 -5.11 -18.63 -9.08
C GLY A 64 -4.22 -18.42 -10.30
N SER A 65 -4.86 -18.12 -11.42
CA SER A 65 -4.17 -17.67 -12.63
C SER A 65 -3.96 -16.17 -12.63
N VAL A 66 -2.86 -15.71 -13.23
CA VAL A 66 -2.54 -14.30 -13.38
C VAL A 66 -2.12 -14.00 -14.82
N ASP A 67 -2.97 -13.28 -15.55
CA ASP A 67 -2.69 -12.93 -16.96
C ASP A 67 -1.57 -11.88 -17.07
N SER A 68 -1.50 -10.97 -16.11
CA SER A 68 -0.46 -9.94 -15.98
C SER A 68 -0.25 -9.59 -14.52
N MET A 69 0.96 -9.09 -14.19
CA MET A 69 1.25 -8.63 -12.83
C MET A 69 0.26 -7.53 -12.42
N LYS A 70 -0.23 -7.58 -11.18
CA LYS A 70 -1.14 -6.58 -10.61
C LYS A 70 -0.80 -6.31 -9.14
N MET A 71 -0.99 -5.06 -8.70
CA MET A 71 -1.06 -4.76 -7.28
C MET A 71 -2.34 -5.35 -6.69
N ALA A 72 -2.23 -5.98 -5.54
CA ALA A 72 -3.33 -6.54 -4.77
C ALA A 72 -3.14 -6.24 -3.28
N ASN A 73 -4.21 -6.38 -2.52
CA ASN A 73 -4.21 -6.25 -1.08
C ASN A 73 -4.97 -7.43 -0.47
N ILE A 74 -4.43 -7.97 0.62
CA ILE A 74 -5.18 -8.86 1.50
C ILE A 74 -6.01 -7.99 2.43
N PHE A 75 -7.28 -8.35 2.58
CA PHE A 75 -8.24 -7.75 3.48
C PHE A 75 -8.73 -8.79 4.48
N MET A 76 -9.04 -8.33 5.68
CA MET A 76 -9.86 -9.04 6.64
C MET A 76 -11.17 -8.28 6.73
N ASP A 77 -12.27 -8.91 6.32
CA ASP A 77 -13.54 -8.23 6.06
C ASP A 77 -13.36 -7.01 5.12
N ASP A 78 -13.50 -5.79 5.65
CA ASP A 78 -13.32 -4.53 4.93
C ASP A 78 -12.03 -3.79 5.29
N ASP A 79 -11.26 -4.29 6.25
CA ASP A 79 -10.01 -3.67 6.68
C ASP A 79 -8.83 -4.16 5.81
N PRO A 80 -8.04 -3.26 5.21
CA PRO A 80 -6.84 -3.65 4.50
C PRO A 80 -5.79 -4.16 5.51
N VAL A 81 -5.22 -5.32 5.21
CA VAL A 81 -4.20 -5.98 6.06
C VAL A 81 -2.82 -5.83 5.44
N LEU A 82 -2.64 -6.18 4.16
CA LEU A 82 -1.31 -6.24 3.56
C LEU A 82 -1.31 -6.02 2.04
N PRO A 83 -0.60 -5.01 1.51
CA PRO A 83 -0.37 -4.89 0.07
C PRO A 83 0.68 -5.90 -0.44
N LEU A 84 0.46 -6.42 -1.64
CA LEU A 84 1.36 -7.35 -2.34
C LEU A 84 1.21 -7.25 -3.87
N VAL A 85 2.10 -7.92 -4.60
CA VAL A 85 2.01 -8.07 -6.06
C VAL A 85 1.58 -9.48 -6.40
N LEU A 86 0.51 -9.61 -7.18
CA LEU A 86 0.16 -10.85 -7.85
C LEU A 86 1.09 -11.02 -9.05
N GLU A 87 2.06 -11.90 -8.91
CA GLU A 87 2.96 -12.31 -9.99
C GLU A 87 3.10 -13.83 -10.01
N SER A 88 3.47 -14.36 -11.18
CA SER A 88 3.61 -15.81 -11.37
C SER A 88 4.71 -16.36 -10.46
N GLY A 89 4.39 -17.43 -9.71
CA GLY A 89 5.33 -18.08 -8.79
C GLY A 89 4.77 -18.29 -7.39
N SER A 90 5.66 -18.71 -6.49
CA SER A 90 5.33 -18.95 -5.09
C SER A 90 5.62 -17.72 -4.25
N ILE A 91 4.58 -17.21 -3.61
CA ILE A 91 4.58 -16.03 -2.76
C ILE A 91 4.39 -16.51 -1.32
N THR A 92 5.27 -16.09 -0.43
CA THR A 92 5.18 -16.40 1.00
C THR A 92 4.77 -15.16 1.77
N VAL A 93 3.71 -15.26 2.56
CA VAL A 93 3.23 -14.20 3.45
C VAL A 93 3.47 -14.60 4.90
N LYS A 94 4.07 -13.71 5.68
CA LYS A 94 4.20 -13.88 7.13
C LYS A 94 3.58 -12.68 7.83
N LEU A 95 2.64 -12.95 8.73
CA LEU A 95 1.93 -11.98 9.54
C LEU A 95 2.16 -12.31 11.02
N ASP A 96 3.11 -11.64 11.66
CA ASP A 96 3.30 -11.73 13.11
C ASP A 96 3.02 -10.38 13.78
N ASP A 97 2.99 -10.35 15.12
CA ASP A 97 2.66 -9.15 15.91
C ASP A 97 3.65 -7.98 15.68
N THR A 98 4.81 -8.25 15.08
CA THR A 98 5.91 -7.28 14.91
C THR A 98 6.30 -7.03 13.46
N GLN A 99 5.99 -7.95 12.55
CA GLN A 99 6.44 -7.96 11.17
C GLN A 99 5.36 -8.52 10.25
N GLN A 100 5.15 -7.80 9.16
CA GLN A 100 4.37 -8.28 8.02
C GLN A 100 5.29 -8.27 6.81
N VAL A 101 5.52 -9.43 6.21
CA VAL A 101 6.42 -9.57 5.07
C VAL A 101 5.85 -10.47 3.99
N VAL A 102 5.93 -10.01 2.74
CA VAL A 102 5.72 -10.85 1.56
C VAL A 102 7.05 -11.03 0.84
N SER A 103 7.32 -12.26 0.40
CA SER A 103 8.58 -12.62 -0.24
C SER A 103 8.42 -13.81 -1.19
N GLY A 104 9.51 -14.18 -1.86
CA GLY A 104 9.60 -15.38 -2.71
C GLY A 104 9.51 -15.08 -4.20
N THR A 105 9.33 -13.80 -4.55
CA THR A 105 8.91 -13.39 -5.88
C THR A 105 9.45 -11.97 -6.15
N PRO A 106 9.99 -11.65 -7.35
CA PRO A 106 10.85 -10.47 -7.54
C PRO A 106 10.22 -9.11 -7.22
N MET A 107 8.94 -8.91 -7.57
CA MET A 107 8.24 -7.66 -7.29
C MET A 107 7.87 -7.54 -5.82
N ASN A 108 7.48 -8.65 -5.17
CA ASN A 108 7.22 -8.65 -3.73
C ASN A 108 8.49 -8.39 -2.93
N ASP A 109 9.60 -9.05 -3.25
CA ASP A 109 10.88 -8.84 -2.57
C ASP A 109 11.33 -7.37 -2.71
N LYS A 110 11.10 -6.75 -3.88
CA LYS A 110 11.40 -5.33 -4.12
C LYS A 110 10.50 -4.41 -3.31
N LEU A 111 9.19 -4.68 -3.27
CA LEU A 111 8.21 -3.90 -2.50
C LEU A 111 8.50 -3.94 -0.99
N PHE A 112 8.74 -5.13 -0.44
CA PHE A 112 9.01 -5.29 0.98
C PHE A 112 10.41 -4.81 1.37
N GLY A 113 11.37 -4.84 0.44
CA GLY A 113 12.65 -4.15 0.60
C GLY A 113 12.49 -2.63 0.73
N PHE A 114 11.53 -2.03 0.02
CA PHE A 114 11.17 -0.62 0.17
C PHE A 114 10.49 -0.35 1.51
N PHE A 115 9.45 -1.11 1.88
CA PHE A 115 8.77 -0.94 3.17
C PHE A 115 9.72 -1.08 4.35
N LYS A 116 10.66 -2.02 4.31
CA LYS A 116 11.67 -2.16 5.36
C LYS A 116 12.51 -0.91 5.54
N LYS A 117 13.00 -0.30 4.44
CA LYS A 117 13.78 0.95 4.50
C LYS A 117 12.93 2.12 4.98
N TYR A 118 11.69 2.19 4.52
CA TYR A 118 10.72 3.20 4.95
C TYR A 118 10.49 3.12 6.46
N GLN A 119 10.16 1.93 6.97
CA GLN A 119 9.94 1.68 8.40
C GLN A 119 11.20 1.99 9.25
N GLN A 120 12.40 1.74 8.73
CA GLN A 120 13.65 2.11 9.41
C GLN A 120 13.75 3.62 9.63
N ILE A 121 13.46 4.43 8.61
CA ILE A 121 13.48 5.89 8.71
C ILE A 121 12.41 6.36 9.72
N GLN A 122 11.22 5.77 9.66
CA GLN A 122 10.11 6.10 10.55
C GLN A 122 10.40 5.76 12.02
N ASN A 123 11.04 4.62 12.26
CA ASN A 123 11.56 4.28 13.59
C ASN A 123 12.57 5.34 14.06
N GLN A 124 13.50 5.76 13.20
CA GLN A 124 14.48 6.79 13.57
C GLN A 124 13.84 8.15 13.88
N LEU A 125 12.78 8.54 13.16
CA LEU A 125 12.01 9.75 13.44
C LEU A 125 11.31 9.67 14.81
N ARG A 126 10.65 8.55 15.13
CA ARG A 126 10.04 8.33 16.46
C ARG A 126 11.07 8.38 17.59
N GLU A 127 12.24 7.81 17.37
CA GLU A 127 13.35 7.86 18.34
C GLU A 127 13.81 9.30 18.63
N LEU A 128 13.62 10.26 17.72
CA LEU A 128 13.94 11.67 18.00
C LEU A 128 13.06 12.25 19.11
N VAL A 129 11.78 11.85 19.15
CA VAL A 129 10.85 12.26 20.22
C VAL A 129 11.28 11.68 21.55
N HIS A 130 11.62 10.39 21.59
CA HIS A 130 12.14 9.76 22.80
C HIS A 130 13.44 10.41 23.31
N LYS A 131 14.35 10.78 22.40
CA LYS A 131 15.57 11.52 22.75
C LYS A 131 15.27 12.91 23.30
N HIS A 132 14.28 13.61 22.74
CA HIS A 132 13.84 14.90 23.24
C HIS A 132 13.34 14.79 24.68
N ASP A 133 12.47 13.82 24.97
CA ASP A 133 11.90 13.61 26.31
C ASP A 133 12.97 13.22 27.33
N GLN A 134 13.91 12.35 26.93
CA GLN A 134 15.04 11.98 27.78
C GLN A 134 15.96 13.18 28.09
N ALA A 135 16.19 14.07 27.13
CA ALA A 135 16.99 15.26 27.32
C ALA A 135 16.38 16.23 28.35
N ILE A 136 15.05 16.37 28.34
CA ILE A 136 14.29 17.12 29.35
C ILE A 136 14.51 16.51 30.74
N MET A 137 14.33 15.20 30.88
CA MET A 137 14.49 14.51 32.16
C MET A 137 15.91 14.64 32.72
N ASN A 138 16.92 14.66 31.85
CA ASN A 138 18.33 14.78 32.22
C ASN A 138 18.77 16.23 32.51
N GLY A 139 17.89 17.24 32.33
CA GLY A 139 18.24 18.65 32.51
C GLY A 139 19.28 19.14 31.51
N SER A 140 19.22 18.63 30.28
CA SER A 140 20.19 18.97 29.22
C SER A 140 19.98 20.40 28.69
N ASP A 141 20.99 20.96 28.01
CA ASP A 141 20.82 22.22 27.27
C ASP A 141 19.88 22.02 26.07
N MET A 142 18.62 22.44 26.25
CA MET A 142 17.57 22.23 25.27
C MET A 142 17.77 23.03 23.97
N VAL A 143 18.57 24.10 23.98
CA VAL A 143 18.86 24.84 22.74
C VAL A 143 19.75 23.99 21.83
N ALA A 144 20.80 23.40 22.40
CA ALA A 144 21.71 22.52 21.66
C ALA A 144 21.00 21.22 21.23
N VAL A 145 20.18 20.63 22.11
CA VAL A 145 19.40 19.43 21.81
C VAL A 145 18.41 19.67 20.67
N ASN A 146 17.59 20.72 20.75
CA ASN A 146 16.58 21.01 19.73
C ASN A 146 17.22 21.28 18.37
N LYS A 147 18.37 21.97 18.34
CA LYS A 147 19.12 22.16 17.09
C LYS A 147 19.54 20.82 16.49
N HIS A 148 20.15 19.94 17.28
CA HIS A 148 20.62 18.64 16.79
C HIS A 148 19.47 17.74 16.33
N LEU A 149 18.39 17.65 17.11
CA LEU A 149 17.21 16.85 16.75
C LEU A 149 16.53 17.39 15.49
N ASN A 150 16.46 18.71 15.31
CA ASN A 150 15.91 19.30 14.10
C ASN A 150 16.78 19.01 12.86
N GLU A 151 18.11 19.10 12.97
CA GLU A 151 19.02 18.72 11.90
C GLU A 151 18.86 17.23 11.50
N GLU A 152 18.74 16.34 12.48
CA GLU A 152 18.49 14.92 12.21
C GLU A 152 17.10 14.66 11.61
N SER A 153 16.07 15.38 12.09
CA SER A 153 14.72 15.29 11.52
C SER A 153 14.71 15.69 10.05
N ILE A 154 15.34 16.81 9.69
CA ILE A 154 15.45 17.27 8.30
C ILE A 154 16.17 16.21 7.45
N ARG A 155 17.31 15.69 7.93
CA ARG A 155 18.07 14.66 7.22
C ARG A 155 17.25 13.38 6.98
N LEU A 156 16.46 12.95 7.96
CA LEU A 156 15.59 11.78 7.84
C LEU A 156 14.43 12.02 6.88
N SER A 157 13.79 13.19 6.93
CA SER A 157 12.75 13.57 5.98
C SER A 157 13.27 13.62 4.53
N GLU A 158 14.46 14.18 4.29
CA GLU A 158 15.08 14.16 2.97
C GLU A 158 15.39 12.73 2.48
N GLN A 159 15.76 11.83 3.39
CA GLN A 159 15.98 10.41 3.06
C GLN A 159 14.68 9.69 2.71
N GLU A 160 13.60 10.00 3.42
CA GLU A 160 12.25 9.49 3.14
C GLU A 160 11.77 9.96 1.77
N ASP A 161 11.80 11.26 1.50
CA ASP A 161 11.40 11.84 0.22
C ASP A 161 12.17 11.25 -0.94
N LYS A 162 13.50 11.11 -0.77
CA LYS A 162 14.35 10.49 -1.77
C LYS A 162 14.02 9.01 -1.96
N LEU A 163 13.77 8.27 -0.89
CA LEU A 163 13.42 6.85 -0.95
C LEU A 163 12.11 6.64 -1.73
N ILE A 164 11.06 7.39 -1.40
CA ILE A 164 9.76 7.31 -2.07
C ILE A 164 9.89 7.72 -3.54
N THR A 165 10.45 8.89 -3.79
CA THR A 165 10.58 9.44 -5.15
C THR A 165 11.38 8.51 -6.05
N SER A 166 12.55 8.06 -5.60
CA SER A 166 13.39 7.16 -6.40
C SER A 166 12.68 5.82 -6.65
N PHE A 167 11.98 5.28 -5.65
CA PHE A 167 11.27 4.02 -5.83
C PHE A 167 10.16 4.15 -6.87
N VAL A 168 9.37 5.21 -6.84
CA VAL A 168 8.32 5.43 -7.85
C VAL A 168 8.94 5.63 -9.23
N THR A 169 9.97 6.47 -9.36
CA THR A 169 10.60 6.76 -10.66
C THR A 169 11.29 5.54 -11.28
N ASP A 170 11.97 4.73 -10.46
CA ASP A 170 12.66 3.51 -10.91
C ASP A 170 11.67 2.40 -11.32
N ASN A 171 10.39 2.56 -11.02
CA ASN A 171 9.33 1.60 -11.28
C ASN A 171 8.23 2.14 -12.21
N PHE A 172 8.48 3.21 -12.97
CA PHE A 172 7.49 3.76 -13.91
C PHE A 172 6.97 2.78 -14.97
N ASN A 173 7.67 1.69 -15.24
CA ASN A 173 7.29 0.72 -16.27
C ASN A 173 6.81 -0.62 -15.68
N ASN A 174 6.45 -0.66 -14.39
CA ASN A 174 5.87 -1.85 -13.76
C ASN A 174 4.86 -1.47 -12.67
N VAL A 175 4.17 -2.47 -12.13
CA VAL A 175 3.06 -2.30 -11.18
C VAL A 175 3.42 -1.59 -9.87
N LEU A 176 4.70 -1.62 -9.46
CA LEU A 176 5.15 -1.03 -8.20
C LEU A 176 5.13 0.51 -8.25
N GLY A 177 5.34 1.10 -9.43
CA GLY A 177 5.30 2.55 -9.60
C GLY A 177 3.91 3.10 -9.23
N PRO A 178 2.85 2.75 -9.99
CA PRO A 178 1.49 3.15 -9.67
C PRO A 178 1.04 2.65 -8.29
N GLY A 179 1.46 1.44 -7.88
CA GLY A 179 1.15 0.88 -6.57
C GLY A 179 1.64 1.73 -5.40
N VAL A 180 2.91 2.16 -5.41
CA VAL A 180 3.43 3.03 -4.34
C VAL A 180 2.89 4.45 -4.46
N PHE A 181 2.65 4.95 -5.68
CA PHE A 181 1.95 6.22 -5.86
C PHE A 181 0.57 6.20 -5.19
N PHE A 182 -0.20 5.12 -5.38
CA PHE A 182 -1.47 4.88 -4.69
C PHE A 182 -1.30 4.90 -3.16
N LEU A 183 -0.36 4.13 -2.62
CA LEU A 183 -0.14 4.07 -1.16
C LEU A 183 0.19 5.44 -0.55
N VAL A 184 0.90 6.30 -1.28
CA VAL A 184 1.25 7.66 -0.83
C VAL A 184 0.07 8.62 -0.93
N THR A 185 -0.84 8.42 -1.89
CA THR A 185 -1.89 9.41 -2.24
C THR A 185 -3.30 9.01 -1.82
N MET A 186 -3.54 7.75 -1.45
CA MET A 186 -4.88 7.26 -1.08
C MET A 186 -5.46 7.92 0.18
N GLY A 187 -4.63 8.47 1.06
CA GLY A 187 -5.08 9.21 2.24
C GLY A 187 -5.51 10.67 1.97
N ASN A 188 -5.32 11.15 0.73
CA ASN A 188 -5.68 12.52 0.38
C ASN A 188 -7.21 12.64 0.22
N GLN A 189 -7.85 13.38 1.14
CA GLN A 189 -9.30 13.63 1.08
C GLN A 189 -9.76 14.19 -0.28
N TYR A 190 -8.93 15.03 -0.89
CA TYR A 190 -9.11 15.51 -2.26
C TYR A 190 -7.79 15.41 -3.03
N PRO A 191 -7.78 14.89 -4.27
CA PRO A 191 -6.59 14.91 -5.10
C PRO A 191 -6.09 16.34 -5.32
N MET A 192 -4.80 16.58 -5.11
CA MET A 192 -4.16 17.89 -5.28
C MET A 192 -2.83 17.74 -6.02
N LEU A 193 -2.46 18.76 -6.80
CA LEU A 193 -1.16 18.86 -7.46
C LEU A 193 -0.13 19.42 -6.49
N SER A 194 0.52 18.54 -5.73
CA SER A 194 1.69 18.90 -4.94
C SER A 194 2.94 19.01 -5.83
N PRO A 195 4.00 19.72 -5.41
CA PRO A 195 5.26 19.76 -6.15
C PRO A 195 5.85 18.38 -6.43
N TRP A 196 5.67 17.43 -5.51
CA TRP A 196 6.09 16.04 -5.70
C TRP A 196 5.32 15.35 -6.82
N ILE A 197 4.00 15.52 -6.88
CA ILE A 197 3.16 14.93 -7.93
C ILE A 197 3.52 15.53 -9.30
N GLU A 198 3.73 16.85 -9.37
CA GLU A 198 4.18 17.52 -10.60
C GLU A 198 5.54 16.98 -11.07
N ASP A 199 6.51 16.82 -10.15
CA ASP A 199 7.83 16.25 -10.47
C ASP A 199 7.72 14.81 -11.00
N ILE A 200 6.95 13.95 -10.33
CA ILE A 200 6.68 12.58 -10.76
C ILE A 200 6.05 12.56 -12.15
N MET A 201 4.98 13.34 -12.38
CA MET A 201 4.25 13.33 -13.64
C MET A 201 5.05 13.93 -14.80
N SER A 202 5.96 14.87 -14.53
CA SER A 202 6.87 15.42 -15.54
C SER A 202 7.84 14.38 -16.11
N LYS A 203 8.22 13.37 -15.31
CA LYS A 203 9.16 12.29 -15.68
C LYS A 203 8.49 10.97 -16.03
N ALA A 204 7.23 10.79 -15.61
CA ALA A 204 6.51 9.53 -15.74
C ALA A 204 6.37 9.06 -17.19
N THR A 205 6.51 7.76 -17.39
CA THR A 205 6.32 7.09 -18.67
C THR A 205 4.83 6.95 -19.01
N ASP A 206 4.53 6.59 -20.26
CA ASP A 206 3.17 6.34 -20.69
C ASP A 206 2.52 5.17 -19.94
N TYR A 207 3.30 4.15 -19.53
CA TYR A 207 2.78 3.05 -18.70
C TYR A 207 2.20 3.60 -17.40
N PHE A 208 2.99 4.38 -16.65
CA PHE A 208 2.58 4.97 -15.38
C PHE A 208 1.40 5.94 -15.55
N LYS A 209 1.46 6.82 -16.56
CA LYS A 209 0.41 7.83 -16.82
C LYS A 209 -0.93 7.23 -17.25
N ASN A 210 -0.90 6.04 -17.85
CA ASN A 210 -2.11 5.35 -18.30
C ASN A 210 -2.65 4.35 -17.25
N ASP A 211 -1.98 4.18 -16.11
CA ASP A 211 -2.57 3.46 -15.00
C ASP A 211 -3.91 4.12 -14.59
N PRO A 212 -4.99 3.34 -14.40
CA PRO A 212 -6.33 3.88 -14.14
C PRO A 212 -6.37 4.81 -12.92
N TYR A 213 -5.69 4.44 -11.83
CA TYR A 213 -5.69 5.23 -10.60
C TYR A 213 -4.89 6.52 -10.79
N VAL A 214 -3.66 6.41 -11.31
CA VAL A 214 -2.79 7.58 -11.55
C VAL A 214 -3.48 8.61 -12.45
N LYS A 215 -4.09 8.13 -13.54
CA LYS A 215 -4.78 8.97 -14.51
C LYS A 215 -5.97 9.70 -13.90
N ASP A 216 -6.80 8.98 -13.14
CA ASP A 216 -7.96 9.57 -12.49
C ASP A 216 -7.56 10.57 -11.40
N TYR A 217 -6.60 10.19 -10.54
CA TYR A 217 -6.07 11.08 -9.49
C TYR A 217 -5.52 12.38 -10.10
N TYR A 218 -4.67 12.29 -11.13
CA TYR A 218 -4.06 13.46 -11.74
C TYR A 218 -5.10 14.37 -12.41
N LYS A 219 -6.08 13.79 -13.10
CA LYS A 219 -7.18 14.55 -13.70
C LYS A 219 -7.98 15.31 -12.63
N LYS A 220 -8.37 14.65 -11.55
CA LYS A 220 -9.08 15.28 -10.43
C LYS A 220 -8.24 16.35 -9.76
N ALA A 221 -6.94 16.13 -9.61
CA ALA A 221 -6.02 17.11 -9.04
C ALA A 221 -5.91 18.39 -9.89
N GLN A 222 -5.89 18.26 -11.22
CA GLN A 222 -5.95 19.39 -12.14
C GLN A 222 -7.29 20.14 -12.04
N GLU A 223 -8.42 19.42 -12.05
CA GLU A 223 -9.75 20.01 -11.90
C GLU A 223 -9.89 20.77 -10.57
N ASN A 224 -9.39 20.20 -9.47
CA ASN A 224 -9.39 20.86 -8.16
C ASN A 224 -8.52 22.12 -8.13
N GLN A 225 -7.38 22.12 -8.82
CA GLN A 225 -6.53 23.32 -8.92
C GLN A 225 -7.23 24.44 -9.71
N GLU A 226 -7.95 24.11 -10.79
CA GLU A 226 -8.75 25.09 -11.55
C GLU A 226 -9.88 25.69 -10.70
N ILE A 227 -10.53 24.87 -9.88
CA ILE A 227 -11.57 25.33 -8.94
C ILE A 227 -10.96 26.27 -7.89
N MET A 228 -9.83 25.89 -7.28
CA MET A 228 -9.14 26.72 -6.29
C MET A 228 -8.65 28.06 -6.87
N ASN A 229 -8.24 28.08 -8.13
CA ASN A 229 -7.82 29.29 -8.84
C ASN A 229 -8.99 30.13 -9.38
N GLY A 230 -10.24 29.68 -9.22
CA GLY A 230 -11.44 30.38 -9.67
C GLY A 230 -11.63 30.38 -11.19
N THR A 231 -10.94 29.50 -11.92
CA THR A 231 -11.03 29.38 -13.38
C THR A 231 -12.07 28.35 -13.83
N ARG A 232 -12.70 27.64 -12.89
CA ARG A 232 -13.78 26.67 -13.14
C ARG A 232 -14.85 26.74 -12.06
N ASP A 233 -16.13 26.77 -12.46
CA ASP A 233 -17.25 26.70 -11.52
C ASP A 233 -17.36 25.29 -10.92
N ALA A 234 -17.46 25.21 -9.59
CA ALA A 234 -17.56 23.97 -8.81
C ALA A 234 -18.77 23.09 -9.18
N GLN A 235 -19.71 23.58 -9.98
CA GLN A 235 -20.92 22.87 -10.42
C GLN A 235 -20.70 21.95 -11.63
N SER A 236 -19.50 21.93 -12.23
CA SER A 236 -19.26 21.25 -13.52
C SER A 236 -18.72 19.81 -13.42
N GLY A 237 -18.69 19.21 -12.22
CA GLY A 237 -18.18 17.85 -12.02
C GLY A 237 -18.77 17.22 -10.77
N MET A 238 -19.81 16.41 -10.96
CA MET A 238 -20.62 15.69 -9.96
C MET A 238 -21.39 16.60 -8.99
N GLN A 239 -22.71 16.35 -8.91
CA GLN A 239 -23.51 16.89 -7.80
C GLN A 239 -22.85 16.45 -6.48
N PRO A 240 -22.73 17.34 -5.49
CA PRO A 240 -22.53 16.88 -4.13
C PRO A 240 -23.79 16.09 -3.77
N GLU A 241 -23.69 14.76 -3.75
CA GLU A 241 -24.50 14.01 -2.80
C GLU A 241 -24.06 14.51 -1.41
N MET A 242 -24.73 15.56 -0.96
CA MET A 242 -24.91 15.81 0.46
C MET A 242 -25.72 14.63 1.01
N GLU A 243 -25.12 13.44 1.08
CA GLU A 243 -25.36 12.63 2.25
C GLU A 243 -24.90 13.48 3.42
N ALA A 244 -25.82 13.72 4.35
CA ALA A 244 -25.56 14.51 5.53
C ALA A 244 -24.21 14.09 6.10
N ALA A 245 -23.29 15.05 6.19
CA ALA A 245 -21.97 14.83 6.79
C ALA A 245 -22.18 13.99 8.06
N PRO A 246 -21.55 12.81 8.18
CA PRO A 246 -21.36 12.23 9.49
C PRO A 246 -20.74 13.36 10.31
N GLN A 247 -21.44 13.80 11.35
CA GLN A 247 -20.92 14.79 12.28
C GLN A 247 -19.48 14.38 12.58
N VAL A 248 -18.53 15.22 12.19
CA VAL A 248 -17.13 15.04 12.52
C VAL A 248 -17.11 14.98 14.04
N ASN A 249 -16.96 13.78 14.59
CA ASN A 249 -16.68 13.66 16.00
C ASN A 249 -15.35 14.41 16.18
N PRO A 250 -15.29 15.49 16.98
CA PRO A 250 -14.05 16.21 17.22
C PRO A 250 -12.97 15.31 17.85
N ASP A 251 -13.39 14.15 18.37
CA ASP A 251 -12.55 13.08 18.91
C ASP A 251 -12.30 11.92 17.92
N ALA A 252 -12.73 12.04 16.65
CA ALA A 252 -12.38 11.05 15.61
C ALA A 252 -10.91 11.20 15.21
N ALA A 253 -10.17 10.09 15.32
CA ALA A 253 -8.79 10.00 14.90
C ALA A 253 -8.64 10.36 13.40
N PRO A 254 -7.52 11.00 13.00
CA PRO A 254 -7.24 11.31 11.59
C PRO A 254 -7.21 10.04 10.74
N ALA A 255 -7.47 10.19 9.43
CA ALA A 255 -7.39 9.09 8.48
C ALA A 255 -5.96 8.51 8.42
N PRO A 256 -5.81 7.17 8.30
CA PRO A 256 -4.53 6.51 8.39
C PRO A 256 -3.59 6.92 7.25
N THR A 257 -2.41 7.39 7.62
CA THR A 257 -1.24 7.68 6.80
C THR A 257 -0.69 6.41 6.14
N ALA A 258 0.19 6.54 5.13
CA ALA A 258 0.92 5.40 4.57
C ALA A 258 1.69 4.59 5.63
N ASN A 259 2.06 5.24 6.75
CA ASN A 259 2.60 4.63 7.96
C ASN A 259 1.59 3.75 8.69
N GLU A 260 0.32 4.13 8.74
CA GLU A 260 -0.76 3.39 9.40
C GLU A 260 -1.31 2.25 8.53
N LEU A 261 -1.16 2.36 7.20
CA LEU A 261 -1.41 1.26 6.25
C LEU A 261 -0.27 0.24 6.20
N ALA A 262 0.95 0.65 6.55
CA ALA A 262 2.11 -0.22 6.73
C ALA A 262 2.28 -0.69 8.19
N ALA A 263 1.48 -0.14 9.11
CA ALA A 263 1.40 -0.58 10.50
C ALA A 263 0.38 -1.71 10.62
N PRO A 264 0.57 -2.65 11.55
CA PRO A 264 -0.39 -3.71 11.77
C PRO A 264 -1.74 -3.15 12.24
N THR A 265 -2.75 -3.18 11.37
CA THR A 265 -4.16 -3.06 11.75
C THR A 265 -4.65 -4.40 12.28
N ILE A 266 -4.19 -4.75 13.48
CA ILE A 266 -4.76 -5.84 14.28
C ILE A 266 -5.86 -5.19 15.13
N PRO A 267 -7.14 -5.58 14.99
CA PRO A 267 -8.19 -5.05 15.86
C PRO A 267 -7.82 -5.33 17.32
N GLU A 268 -7.74 -4.28 18.14
CA GLU A 268 -7.55 -4.44 19.58
C GLU A 268 -8.70 -5.28 20.15
N LYS A 269 -8.33 -6.24 20.99
CA LYS A 269 -9.27 -7.05 21.75
C LYS A 269 -10.08 -6.11 22.64
N GLN A 270 -11.37 -5.94 22.35
CA GLN A 270 -12.29 -5.31 23.31
C GLN A 270 -12.31 -6.19 24.56
N GLU A 271 -11.58 -5.78 25.59
CA GLU A 271 -11.72 -6.36 26.92
C GLU A 271 -13.14 -6.06 27.41
N GLY A 272 -13.87 -7.14 27.67
CA GLY A 272 -15.28 -7.10 28.04
C GLY A 272 -15.50 -6.27 29.29
N GLN A 273 -16.58 -5.48 29.24
CA GLN A 273 -17.27 -5.01 30.42
C GLN A 273 -17.83 -6.22 31.16
N GLU A 274 -17.29 -6.52 32.34
CA GLU A 274 -18.03 -7.17 33.44
C GLU A 274 -18.70 -6.11 34.31
#